data_AF-A0A1Y1S0P4-F1
#
_entry.id   AF-A0A1Y1S0P4-F1
#
_cell.length_a   1.000
_cell.length_b   1.000
_cell.length_c   1.000
_cell.angle_alpha   90.00
_cell.angle_beta   90.00
_cell.angle_gamma   90.00
#
_symmetry.space_group_name_H-M   'P 1'
#
loop_
_entity.id
_entity.type
_entity.pdbx_description
1 polymer ?
#
loop_
_entity_poly.entity_id
_entity_poly.type
_entity_poly.pdbx_seq_one_letter_code
_entity_poly.pdbx_strand_id
1 'polypeptide(L)'
;MRRNLLILLVLLIFALPAAASDIGAGIIIGEPTGLSFSLNNQFVLGAAWSFREYVHLHGDYIFLRNGIEKIEEEIAKPFGWYLGGGAKVRIFTRDKDTDDSAVGLGLRIPVGVTFYPAEKIELFLELAPGIALFPDTEGDLDGGIGIRYHF
;
A
#
# COMPACT_ATOMS: atom_id res chain seq x y z
N MET A 1 27.29 -10.91 -5.96
CA MET A 1 27.52 -9.50 -5.53
C MET A 1 26.30 -8.61 -5.77
N ARG A 2 25.70 -8.58 -6.97
CA ARG A 2 24.49 -7.77 -7.27
C ARG A 2 23.27 -8.05 -6.38
N ARG A 3 22.99 -9.33 -6.06
CA ARG A 3 21.86 -9.74 -5.20
C ARG A 3 21.99 -9.24 -3.75
N ASN A 4 23.19 -9.30 -3.18
CA ASN A 4 23.43 -8.86 -1.81
C ASN A 4 23.43 -7.33 -1.70
N LEU A 5 23.85 -6.62 -2.76
CA LEU A 5 23.78 -5.17 -2.84
C LEU A 5 22.32 -4.68 -2.89
N LEU A 6 21.45 -5.36 -3.64
CA LEU A 6 20.01 -5.08 -3.68
C LEU A 6 19.34 -5.28 -2.32
N ILE A 7 19.64 -6.39 -1.63
CA ILE A 7 19.12 -6.65 -0.27
C ILE A 7 19.63 -5.58 0.71
N LEU A 8 20.91 -5.19 0.62
CA LEU A 8 21.47 -4.15 1.47
C LEU A 8 20.85 -2.78 1.18
N LEU A 9 20.58 -2.45 -0.09
CA LEU A 9 19.94 -1.20 -0.51
C LEU A 9 18.49 -1.13 -0.04
N VAL A 10 17.74 -2.23 -0.17
CA VAL A 10 16.38 -2.38 0.37
C VAL A 10 16.40 -2.18 1.89
N LEU A 11 17.31 -2.85 2.60
CA LEU A 11 17.47 -2.69 4.06
C LEU A 11 17.89 -1.27 4.46
N LEU A 12 18.72 -0.59 3.66
CA LEU A 12 19.14 0.79 3.92
C LEU A 12 17.98 1.79 3.74
N ILE A 13 17.10 1.56 2.77
CA ILE A 13 15.87 2.34 2.55
C ILE A 13 14.92 2.17 3.75
N PHE A 14 14.86 0.98 4.35
CA PHE A 14 14.05 0.72 5.55
C PHE A 14 14.66 1.27 6.85
N ALA A 15 15.98 1.53 6.92
CA ALA A 15 16.66 1.88 8.16
C ALA A 15 16.63 3.38 8.52
N LEU A 16 16.35 4.28 7.57
CA LEU A 16 16.55 5.73 7.75
C LEU A 16 15.35 6.53 8.32
N PRO A 17 14.07 6.12 8.20
CA PRO A 17 12.96 6.87 8.81
C PRO A 17 12.45 6.30 10.15
N ALA A 18 12.76 5.04 10.47
CA ALA A 18 12.06 4.29 11.53
C ALA A 18 12.25 4.81 12.97
N ALA A 19 13.21 5.72 13.20
CA ALA A 19 13.54 6.22 14.54
C ALA A 19 12.67 7.39 15.03
N ALA A 20 11.85 8.00 14.18
CA ALA A 20 10.99 9.14 14.56
C ALA A 20 9.62 9.16 13.87
N SER A 21 9.28 8.12 13.11
CA SER A 21 8.08 8.05 12.30
C SER A 21 6.97 7.24 12.96
N ASP A 22 5.71 7.69 12.81
CA ASP A 22 4.54 6.85 13.09
C ASP A 22 4.53 5.67 12.10
N ILE A 23 4.64 4.44 12.63
CA ILE A 23 4.67 3.22 11.82
C ILE A 23 3.36 2.48 12.04
N GLY A 24 2.64 2.22 10.96
CA GLY A 24 1.49 1.33 10.95
C GLY A 24 1.84 -0.01 10.29
N ALA A 25 1.37 -1.12 10.85
CA ALA A 25 1.46 -2.43 10.20
C ALA A 25 0.14 -3.18 10.29
N GLY A 26 -0.22 -3.91 9.24
CA GLY A 26 -1.57 -4.43 9.11
C GLY A 26 -1.80 -5.41 7.98
N ILE A 27 -3.06 -5.72 7.75
CA ILE A 27 -3.53 -6.61 6.70
C ILE A 27 -4.56 -5.94 5.80
N ILE A 28 -4.63 -6.42 4.56
CA ILE A 28 -5.62 -6.05 3.54
C ILE A 28 -6.39 -7.30 3.18
N ILE A 29 -7.72 -7.22 3.16
CA ILE A 29 -8.65 -8.22 2.65
C ILE A 29 -9.33 -7.59 1.44
N GLY A 30 -9.05 -8.13 0.26
CA GLY A 30 -9.51 -7.56 -1.00
C GLY A 30 -8.86 -8.22 -2.21
N GLU A 31 -8.89 -7.51 -3.33
CA GLU A 31 -8.16 -7.90 -4.53
C GLU A 31 -7.14 -6.79 -4.84
N PRO A 32 -5.87 -6.97 -4.43
CA PRO A 32 -5.26 -8.16 -3.79
C PRO A 32 -5.40 -8.20 -2.24
N THR A 33 -5.15 -9.37 -1.62
CA THR A 33 -5.15 -9.60 -0.16
C THR A 33 -3.74 -9.76 0.39
N GLY A 34 -3.36 -9.09 1.48
CA GLY A 34 -1.98 -9.09 1.92
C GLY A 34 -1.66 -8.29 3.17
N LEU A 35 -0.42 -7.80 3.24
CA LEU A 35 0.11 -6.95 4.29
C LEU A 35 0.10 -5.48 3.85
N SER A 36 -0.07 -4.59 4.82
CA SER A 36 0.00 -3.14 4.65
C SER A 36 0.93 -2.53 5.69
N PHE A 37 1.77 -1.60 5.26
CA PHE A 37 2.67 -0.82 6.11
C PHE A 37 2.45 0.66 5.85
N SER A 38 2.26 1.44 6.91
CA SER A 38 2.16 2.90 6.87
C SER A 38 3.41 3.50 7.50
N LEU A 39 3.90 4.59 6.92
CA LEU A 39 5.01 5.36 7.45
C LEU A 39 4.62 6.84 7.45
N ASN A 40 4.62 7.45 8.63
CA ASN A 40 4.19 8.82 8.88
C ASN A 40 2.77 9.13 8.38
N ASN A 41 1.91 8.13 8.23
CA ASN A 41 0.58 8.24 7.61
C ASN A 41 0.55 8.88 6.22
N GLN A 42 1.73 8.94 5.58
CA GLN A 42 1.96 9.62 4.31
C GLN A 42 2.46 8.66 3.25
N PHE A 43 3.27 7.67 3.62
CA PHE A 43 3.68 6.59 2.72
C PHE A 43 2.96 5.31 3.11
N VAL A 44 2.36 4.62 2.15
CA VAL A 44 1.73 3.31 2.35
C VAL A 44 2.38 2.30 1.40
N LEU A 45 2.85 1.18 1.95
CA LEU A 45 3.41 0.07 1.21
C LEU A 45 2.50 -1.15 1.37
N GLY A 46 2.30 -1.91 0.30
CA GLY A 46 1.54 -3.15 0.35
C GLY A 46 2.29 -4.28 -0.32
N ALA A 47 2.17 -5.46 0.29
CA ALA A 47 2.65 -6.71 -0.27
C ALA A 47 1.53 -7.75 -0.16
N ALA A 48 0.97 -8.15 -1.29
CA ALA A 48 -0.28 -8.88 -1.34
C ALA A 48 -0.28 -9.96 -2.43
N TRP A 49 -1.22 -10.89 -2.32
CA TRP A 49 -1.48 -11.95 -3.28
C TRP A 49 -2.86 -11.76 -3.89
N SER A 50 -2.95 -12.05 -5.18
CA SER A 50 -4.18 -11.97 -5.95
C SER A 50 -4.77 -13.34 -6.19
N PHE A 51 -6.11 -13.41 -6.28
CA PHE A 51 -6.78 -14.61 -6.77
C PHE A 51 -6.53 -14.87 -8.26
N ARG A 52 -5.98 -13.88 -8.98
CA ARG A 52 -5.54 -13.96 -10.39
C ARG A 52 -4.10 -14.44 -10.54
N GLU A 53 -3.56 -15.14 -9.54
CA GLU A 53 -2.25 -15.79 -9.58
C GLU A 53 -1.08 -14.81 -9.82
N TYR A 54 -1.10 -13.67 -9.12
CA TYR A 54 0.07 -12.77 -9.05
C TYR A 54 0.37 -12.30 -7.64
N VAL A 55 1.64 -12.02 -7.38
CA VAL A 55 2.08 -11.21 -6.24
C VAL A 55 1.97 -9.75 -6.63
N HIS A 56 1.40 -8.94 -5.75
CA HIS A 56 1.22 -7.51 -5.92
C HIS A 56 2.04 -6.75 -4.88
N LEU A 57 2.92 -5.87 -5.34
CA LEU A 57 3.61 -4.91 -4.50
C LEU A 57 3.17 -3.51 -4.90
N HIS A 58 2.87 -2.65 -3.94
CA HIS A 58 2.60 -1.23 -4.23
C HIS A 58 3.26 -0.31 -3.22
N GLY A 59 3.45 0.93 -3.65
CA GLY A 59 3.87 2.04 -2.82
C GLY A 59 3.11 3.29 -3.21
N ASP A 60 2.48 3.90 -2.23
CA ASP A 60 1.58 5.04 -2.37
C ASP A 60 2.06 6.20 -1.50
N TYR A 61 1.93 7.41 -2.04
CA TYR A 61 2.12 8.66 -1.30
C TYR A 61 0.78 9.37 -1.16
N ILE A 62 0.39 9.65 0.07
CA ILE A 62 -0.87 10.28 0.43
C ILE A 62 -0.69 11.81 0.43
N PHE A 63 -1.30 12.47 -0.55
CA PHE A 63 -1.23 13.93 -0.69
C PHE A 63 -2.22 14.64 0.23
N LEU A 64 -3.42 14.07 0.37
CA LEU A 64 -4.51 14.63 1.15
C LEU A 64 -4.97 13.58 2.15
N ARG A 65 -5.09 13.98 3.41
CA ARG A 65 -5.67 13.18 4.49
C ARG A 65 -6.40 14.12 5.43
N ASN A 66 -7.59 13.76 5.88
CA ASN A 66 -8.21 14.42 7.02
C ASN A 66 -8.22 13.48 8.23
N GLY A 67 -8.32 14.07 9.43
CA GLY A 67 -8.39 13.30 10.68
C GLY A 67 -7.07 13.16 11.45
N ILE A 68 -5.95 13.74 10.98
CA ILE A 68 -4.67 13.78 11.72
C ILE A 68 -3.99 15.16 11.62
N GLU A 69 -4.77 16.24 11.52
CA GLU A 69 -4.21 17.58 11.75
C GLU A 69 -4.47 17.96 13.20
N LYS A 70 -3.56 17.47 14.04
CA LYS A 70 -3.37 17.81 15.45
C LYS A 70 -4.45 17.34 16.42
N ILE A 71 -3.92 16.88 17.56
CA ILE A 71 -4.55 16.80 18.87
C ILE A 71 -4.83 18.24 19.35
N GLU A 72 -5.63 18.98 18.59
CA GLU A 72 -6.14 20.30 18.95
C GLU A 72 -7.66 20.19 18.80
N GLU A 73 -8.33 20.15 19.96
CA GLU A 73 -9.79 20.27 20.16
C GLU A 73 -10.63 18.97 20.12
N GLU A 74 -10.51 18.22 21.23
CA GLU A 74 -11.58 17.60 22.04
C GLU A 74 -12.64 16.66 21.41
N ILE A 75 -12.62 16.43 20.10
CA ILE A 75 -13.41 15.38 19.45
C ILE A 75 -12.50 14.71 18.42
N ALA A 76 -11.80 13.65 18.84
CA ALA A 76 -11.16 12.72 17.93
C ALA A 76 -12.23 12.22 16.97
N LYS A 77 -12.32 12.80 15.77
CA LYS A 77 -13.25 12.31 14.75
C LYS A 77 -12.73 10.93 14.38
N PRO A 78 -13.44 9.85 14.74
CA PRO A 78 -12.91 8.52 14.49
C PRO A 78 -12.92 8.23 12.99
N PHE A 79 -13.54 9.07 12.15
CA PHE A 79 -13.60 8.91 10.71
C PHE A 79 -12.64 9.86 9.99
N GLY A 80 -11.91 9.32 9.04
CA GLY A 80 -11.06 10.07 8.11
C GLY A 80 -11.22 9.58 6.66
N TRP A 81 -10.53 10.24 5.76
CA TRP A 81 -10.38 9.91 4.35
C TRP A 81 -9.00 10.32 3.87
N TYR A 82 -8.58 9.70 2.77
CA TYR A 82 -7.33 10.05 2.11
C TYR A 82 -7.40 9.91 0.60
N LEU A 83 -6.54 10.68 -0.07
CA LEU A 83 -6.26 10.62 -1.49
C LEU A 83 -4.75 10.65 -1.70
N GLY A 84 -4.26 9.72 -2.51
CA GLY A 84 -2.85 9.62 -2.85
C GLY A 84 -2.60 9.30 -4.31
N GLY A 85 -1.33 9.01 -4.60
CA GLY A 85 -0.85 8.54 -5.87
C GLY A 85 0.34 7.63 -5.66
N GLY A 86 0.44 6.59 -6.48
CA GLY A 86 1.49 5.60 -6.32
C GLY A 86 1.68 4.70 -7.52
N ALA A 87 2.50 3.68 -7.32
CA ALA A 87 2.87 2.71 -8.33
C ALA A 87 2.77 1.30 -7.78
N LYS A 88 2.62 0.34 -8.69
CA LYS A 88 2.54 -1.08 -8.37
C LYS A 88 3.35 -1.93 -9.34
N VAL A 89 3.77 -3.08 -8.82
CA VAL A 89 4.41 -4.16 -9.55
C VAL A 89 3.61 -5.42 -9.32
N ARG A 90 3.26 -6.11 -10.39
CA ARG A 90 2.65 -7.45 -10.35
C ARG A 90 3.66 -8.47 -10.85
N ILE A 91 3.79 -9.59 -10.17
CA ILE A 91 4.64 -10.71 -10.59
C ILE A 91 3.70 -11.89 -10.79
N PHE A 92 3.39 -12.21 -12.05
CA PHE A 92 2.49 -13.29 -12.40
C PHE A 92 3.18 -14.64 -12.15
N THR A 93 2.53 -15.50 -11.38
CA THR A 93 3.09 -16.78 -10.95
C THR A 93 2.67 -17.95 -11.82
N ARG A 94 1.86 -17.72 -12.86
CA ARG A 94 1.41 -18.77 -13.77
C ARG A 94 1.55 -18.37 -15.23
N ASP A 95 2.52 -18.99 -15.90
CA ASP A 95 2.54 -19.13 -17.35
C ASP A 95 2.06 -20.52 -17.72
N LYS A 96 1.00 -20.58 -18.53
CA LYS A 96 0.82 -21.70 -19.45
C LYS A 96 1.42 -21.24 -20.77
N ASP A 97 2.52 -21.88 -21.14
CA ASP A 97 3.15 -21.95 -22.47
C ASP A 97 4.27 -20.98 -22.88
N THR A 98 4.76 -20.10 -22.00
CA THR A 98 6.03 -19.37 -22.25
C THR A 98 6.84 -19.20 -20.96
N ASP A 99 8.14 -19.46 -21.02
CA ASP A 99 9.09 -19.56 -19.89
C ASP A 99 9.41 -18.21 -19.20
N ASP A 100 8.57 -17.19 -19.35
CA ASP A 100 8.84 -15.81 -18.94
C ASP A 100 7.78 -15.31 -17.95
N SER A 101 8.05 -15.44 -16.65
CA SER A 101 7.23 -14.82 -15.60
C SER A 101 6.92 -13.37 -15.96
N ALA A 102 5.68 -13.09 -16.36
CA ALA A 102 5.29 -11.75 -16.75
C ALA A 102 5.41 -10.82 -15.53
N VAL A 103 6.11 -9.71 -15.70
CA VAL A 103 6.10 -8.60 -14.75
C VAL A 103 5.09 -7.60 -15.26
N GLY A 104 4.21 -7.11 -14.40
CA GLY A 104 3.30 -6.00 -14.68
C GLY A 104 3.75 -4.75 -13.94
N LEU A 105 3.69 -3.59 -14.59
CA LEU A 105 3.94 -2.28 -13.96
C LEU A 105 2.70 -1.41 -14.13
N GLY A 106 2.36 -0.63 -13.12
CA GLY A 106 1.22 0.28 -13.21
C GLY A 106 1.27 1.43 -12.22
N LEU A 107 0.43 2.43 -12.47
CA LEU A 107 0.17 3.54 -11.55
C LEU A 107 -1.20 3.35 -10.90
N ARG A 108 -1.37 3.95 -9.73
CA ARG A 108 -2.61 3.87 -8.94
C ARG A 108 -2.90 5.19 -8.23
N ILE A 109 -4.18 5.46 -8.00
CA ILE A 109 -4.70 6.61 -7.27
C ILE A 109 -5.50 6.05 -6.08
N PRO A 110 -4.87 5.80 -4.92
CA PRO A 110 -5.59 5.31 -3.76
C PRO A 110 -6.53 6.37 -3.20
N VAL A 111 -7.80 5.99 -3.05
CA VAL A 111 -8.85 6.75 -2.39
C VAL A 111 -9.43 5.88 -1.29
N GLY A 112 -9.38 6.36 -0.06
CA GLY A 112 -9.86 5.55 1.06
C GLY A 112 -10.54 6.34 2.15
N VAL A 113 -11.28 5.61 2.98
CA VAL A 113 -11.86 6.08 4.23
C VAL A 113 -11.26 5.30 5.38
N THR A 114 -11.08 5.95 6.52
CA THR A 114 -10.48 5.37 7.72
C THR A 114 -11.43 5.50 8.90
N PHE A 115 -11.37 4.51 9.79
CA PHE A 115 -12.06 4.52 11.07
C PHE A 115 -11.11 4.12 12.20
N TYR A 116 -10.99 4.93 13.24
CA TYR A 116 -10.11 4.71 14.39
C TYR A 116 -10.92 4.32 15.63
N PRO A 117 -11.21 3.01 15.85
CA PRO A 117 -11.90 2.55 17.07
C PRO A 117 -11.07 2.77 18.34
N ALA A 118 -9.76 2.92 18.19
CA ALA A 118 -8.81 3.27 19.25
C ALA A 118 -7.66 4.07 18.64
N GLU A 119 -6.92 4.81 19.47
CA GLU A 119 -5.81 5.68 19.03
C GLU A 119 -4.79 4.96 18.12
N LYS A 120 -4.52 3.68 18.40
CA LYS A 120 -3.53 2.87 17.69
C LYS A 120 -4.11 1.90 16.66
N ILE A 121 -5.43 1.89 16.46
CA ILE A 121 -6.07 0.95 15.55
C ILE A 121 -6.73 1.75 14.42
N GLU A 122 -6.32 1.51 13.19
CA GLU A 122 -6.93 2.07 11.98
C GLU A 122 -7.62 0.96 11.20
N LEU A 123 -8.93 1.05 11.02
CA LEU A 123 -9.64 0.33 9.98
C LEU A 123 -9.65 1.21 8.72
N PHE A 124 -9.49 0.62 7.54
CA PHE A 124 -9.56 1.36 6.29
C PHE A 124 -10.32 0.59 5.22
N LEU A 125 -10.97 1.33 4.33
CA LEU A 125 -11.53 0.83 3.08
C LEU A 125 -10.92 1.66 1.95
N GLU A 126 -10.31 0.99 0.98
CA GLU A 126 -9.61 1.63 -0.13
C GLU A 126 -10.10 1.12 -1.48
N LEU A 127 -10.23 2.05 -2.42
CA LEU A 127 -10.30 1.80 -3.85
C LEU A 127 -9.14 2.52 -4.52
N ALA A 128 -8.45 1.84 -5.43
CA ALA A 128 -7.31 2.40 -6.14
C ALA A 128 -7.47 2.22 -7.65
N PRO A 129 -8.23 3.10 -8.32
CA PRO A 129 -8.22 3.21 -9.77
C PRO A 129 -6.80 3.44 -10.27
N GLY A 130 -6.45 2.83 -11.38
CA GLY A 130 -5.11 2.88 -11.91
C GLY A 130 -5.04 2.58 -13.40
N ILE A 131 -3.81 2.52 -13.88
CA ILE A 131 -3.50 2.16 -15.25
C ILE A 131 -2.31 1.20 -15.23
N ALA A 132 -2.46 0.06 -15.88
CA ALA A 132 -1.31 -0.77 -16.22
C ALA A 132 -0.53 -0.05 -17.33
N LEU A 133 0.80 -0.08 -17.26
CA LEU A 133 1.70 0.51 -18.25
C LEU A 133 2.47 -0.55 -19.04
N PHE A 134 2.65 -1.71 -18.43
CA PHE A 134 3.37 -2.84 -19.00
C PHE A 134 2.70 -4.14 -18.54
N PRO A 135 2.52 -5.15 -19.42
CA PRO A 135 2.94 -5.16 -20.83
C PRO A 135 2.09 -4.28 -21.75
N ASP A 136 0.81 -4.11 -21.44
CA ASP A 136 -0.13 -3.30 -22.20
C ASP A 136 -0.72 -2.17 -21.34
N THR A 137 -1.13 -1.08 -22.00
CA THR A 137 -1.78 0.03 -21.33
C THR A 137 -3.27 -0.21 -21.21
N GLU A 138 -3.73 -0.57 -20.01
CA GLU A 138 -5.14 -0.82 -19.74
C GLU A 138 -5.60 -0.23 -18.40
N GLY A 139 -6.90 0.06 -18.31
CA GLY A 139 -7.52 0.53 -17.07
C GLY A 139 -7.50 -0.56 -16.01
N ASP A 140 -7.29 -0.15 -14.77
CA ASP A 140 -7.03 -1.07 -13.67
C ASP A 140 -7.71 -0.59 -12.38
N LEU A 141 -8.05 -1.52 -11.50
CA LEU A 141 -8.70 -1.22 -10.23
C LEU A 141 -8.27 -2.24 -9.18
N ASP A 142 -7.63 -1.76 -8.12
CA ASP A 142 -7.42 -2.54 -6.91
C ASP A 142 -8.37 -2.04 -5.81
N GLY A 143 -8.59 -2.86 -4.78
CA GLY A 143 -9.35 -2.41 -3.62
C GLY A 143 -9.40 -3.43 -2.50
N GLY A 144 -9.66 -2.96 -1.29
CA GLY A 144 -9.75 -3.81 -0.12
C GLY A 144 -10.16 -3.06 1.15
N ILE A 145 -10.58 -3.84 2.14
CA ILE A 145 -10.74 -3.42 3.53
C ILE A 145 -9.55 -3.91 4.34
N GLY A 146 -9.09 -3.16 5.32
CA GLY A 146 -7.98 -3.60 6.15
C GLY A 146 -7.98 -3.01 7.54
N ILE A 147 -7.02 -3.50 8.33
CA ILE A 147 -6.74 -3.06 9.69
C ILE A 147 -5.23 -2.84 9.83
N ARG A 148 -4.83 -1.72 10.42
CA ARG A 148 -3.45 -1.38 10.77
C ARG A 148 -3.35 -1.04 12.26
N TYR A 149 -2.29 -1.53 12.89
CA TYR A 149 -1.87 -1.12 14.23
C TYR A 149 -0.72 -0.12 14.11
N HIS A 150 -0.84 1.04 14.77
CA HIS A 150 0.16 2.10 14.81
C HIS A 150 0.96 2.05 16.11
N PHE A 151 2.29 2.10 16.00
CA PHE A 151 3.22 1.87 17.12
C PHE A 151 3.54 3.14 17.92
#